data_AF-A0A1G2QB38-F1
#
_entry.id   AF-A0A1G2QB38-F1
#
_cell.length_a   1.000
_cell.length_b   1.000
_cell.length_c   1.000
_cell.angle_alpha   90.00
_cell.angle_beta   90.00
_cell.angle_gamma   90.00
#
_symmetry.space_group_name_H-M   'P 1'
#
loop_
_entity.id
_entity.type
_entity.pdbx_description
1 polymer ?
#
loop_
_entity_poly.entity_id
_entity_poly.type
_entity_poly.pdbx_seq_one_letter_code
_entity_poly.pdbx_strand_id
1 'polypeptide(L)'
;MPTRSKILALGLSSAFLFLPTVVLAEYKLLEPTIVDRTGDVSSPGLGIYLGWLFNAFFAVVAIVTFIQIIITGVSYVTSAIPQVKAVAKDKMGQALFGFALALGAWLILNTISPGTFTNIDLSLENVVQTATGGGSSTPTNPPADQDNDNSEGEGEPTDNNNGEPGSTNPNEQVVRDRLSQSNIKVSGTEGGTPCAPGQTSGCTDVGNLKETTITGLEQIREDCPDCGLLVTAGSEAGNGHVGGSGYTHENGYKVDLQRGANLNNYIGTNFQEVDPIYYDGQYCPTYVGTLEDGTRVRAMDESATGRNIWDMQFVK
;
A
#
# COMPACT_ATOMS: atom_id res chain seq x y z
N MET A 1 6.51 64.36 -29.22
CA MET A 1 6.57 63.73 -27.88
C MET A 1 5.31 62.88 -27.69
N PRO A 2 5.44 61.54 -27.62
CA PRO A 2 4.43 60.69 -27.00
C PRO A 2 5.02 59.87 -25.84
N THR A 3 4.24 59.80 -24.77
CA THR A 3 4.55 59.17 -23.48
C THR A 3 4.36 57.65 -23.51
N ARG A 4 5.46 56.96 -23.18
CA ARG A 4 5.65 55.62 -22.62
C ARG A 4 4.37 54.79 -22.36
N SER A 5 4.07 53.90 -23.30
CA SER A 5 3.37 52.64 -23.06
C SER A 5 4.41 51.52 -22.93
N LYS A 6 4.09 50.45 -22.19
CA LYS A 6 4.88 49.23 -21.90
C LYS A 6 5.64 49.19 -20.55
N ILE A 7 4.91 49.25 -19.44
CA ILE A 7 5.36 48.63 -18.17
C ILE A 7 4.13 48.01 -17.50
N LEU A 8 3.61 46.89 -18.02
CA LEU A 8 2.69 46.02 -17.26
C LEU A 8 2.50 44.65 -17.94
N ALA A 9 3.59 43.97 -18.29
CA ALA A 9 3.53 42.59 -18.78
C ALA A 9 4.83 41.82 -18.44
N LEU A 10 5.40 42.09 -17.26
CA LEU A 10 6.64 41.45 -16.81
C LEU A 10 6.49 41.07 -15.33
N GLY A 11 5.61 40.12 -15.04
CA GLY A 11 5.34 39.68 -13.67
C GLY A 11 4.93 38.23 -13.49
N LEU A 12 4.77 37.46 -14.59
CA LEU A 12 4.37 36.05 -14.49
C LEU A 12 5.37 35.05 -15.10
N SER A 13 6.50 35.50 -15.64
CA SER A 13 7.53 34.61 -16.23
C SER A 13 8.79 34.47 -15.36
N SER A 14 8.88 35.14 -14.22
CA SER A 14 10.10 35.15 -13.38
C SER A 14 10.09 34.15 -12.22
N ALA A 15 9.00 33.39 -12.03
CA ALA A 15 8.95 32.34 -11.02
C ALA A 15 9.53 31.00 -11.50
N PHE A 16 9.99 30.90 -12.75
CA PHE A 16 10.57 29.68 -13.35
C PHE A 16 12.09 29.77 -13.60
N LEU A 17 12.77 30.78 -13.02
CA LEU A 17 14.22 31.00 -13.15
C LEU A 17 14.93 31.14 -11.80
N PHE A 18 14.46 30.42 -10.78
CA PHE A 18 15.35 29.99 -9.69
C PHE A 18 15.71 28.53 -9.94
N LEU A 19 16.59 28.31 -10.92
CA LEU A 19 17.44 27.11 -10.90
C LEU A 19 18.30 27.21 -9.64
N PRO A 20 18.31 26.22 -8.73
CA PRO A 20 19.29 26.22 -7.66
C PRO A 20 20.67 26.14 -8.29
N THR A 21 21.52 27.13 -8.03
CA THR A 21 22.95 27.05 -8.33
C THR A 21 23.50 25.87 -7.55
N VAL A 22 23.83 24.79 -8.26
CA VAL A 22 24.41 23.58 -7.70
C VAL A 22 25.82 23.93 -7.24
N VAL A 23 25.98 24.09 -5.93
CA VAL A 23 27.28 24.07 -5.29
C VAL A 23 27.80 22.64 -5.43
N LEU A 24 28.98 22.46 -6.02
CA LEU A 24 29.70 21.18 -6.05
C LEU A 24 30.23 20.86 -4.66
N ALA A 25 29.32 20.49 -3.76
CA ALA A 25 29.64 19.65 -2.61
C ALA A 25 29.65 18.20 -3.11
N GLU A 26 30.50 17.36 -2.53
CA GLU A 26 30.44 15.92 -2.71
C GLU A 26 29.05 15.43 -2.29
N TYR A 27 28.20 15.17 -3.29
CA TYR A 27 26.80 14.84 -3.07
C TYR A 27 26.71 13.34 -2.78
N LYS A 28 26.40 13.01 -1.52
CA LYS A 28 25.92 11.68 -1.18
C LYS A 28 24.47 11.62 -1.65
N LEU A 29 24.15 10.72 -2.60
CA LEU A 29 22.77 10.48 -3.02
C LEU A 29 21.94 10.10 -1.79
N LEU A 30 20.88 10.86 -1.48
CA LEU A 30 19.93 10.52 -0.41
C LEU A 30 18.85 9.53 -0.87
N GLU A 31 18.71 9.29 -2.16
CA GLU A 31 17.83 8.26 -2.70
C GLU A 31 18.66 7.18 -3.41
N PRO A 32 18.44 5.89 -3.10
CA PRO A 32 19.15 4.80 -3.73
C PRO A 32 18.81 4.75 -5.22
N THR A 33 19.86 4.64 -6.05
CA THR A 33 19.77 4.50 -7.49
C THR A 33 19.07 3.20 -7.88
N ILE A 34 18.31 3.22 -8.98
CA ILE A 34 17.52 2.09 -9.51
C ILE A 34 18.37 0.98 -10.17
N VAL A 35 19.70 1.11 -10.18
CA VAL A 35 20.62 0.15 -10.82
C VAL A 35 21.89 0.03 -9.97
N ASP A 36 21.86 -0.85 -8.96
CA ASP A 36 23.08 -1.35 -8.32
C ASP A 36 23.54 -2.65 -9.01
N ARG A 37 24.83 -2.77 -9.28
CA ARG A 37 25.45 -3.91 -10.01
C ARG A 37 25.81 -5.09 -9.09
N THR A 38 25.19 -5.16 -7.92
CA THR A 38 25.53 -6.14 -6.87
C THR A 38 24.36 -7.06 -6.50
N GLY A 39 23.19 -6.92 -7.13
CA GLY A 39 22.09 -7.89 -6.99
C GLY A 39 21.33 -7.82 -5.67
N ASP A 40 21.49 -6.74 -4.92
CA ASP A 40 20.71 -6.45 -3.71
C ASP A 40 19.93 -5.15 -3.94
N VAL A 41 18.60 -5.23 -3.99
CA VAL A 41 17.71 -4.09 -4.29
C VAL A 41 16.60 -3.98 -3.27
N SER A 42 16.90 -3.34 -2.15
CA SER A 42 15.91 -2.64 -1.31
C SER A 42 15.69 -1.21 -1.84
N SER A 43 15.45 -1.06 -3.14
CA SER A 43 15.02 0.21 -3.73
C SER A 43 13.50 0.21 -3.86
N PRO A 44 12.79 1.24 -3.36
CA PRO A 44 11.37 1.41 -3.63
C PRO A 44 11.17 1.37 -5.15
N GLY A 45 10.41 0.39 -5.64
CA GLY A 45 10.14 0.24 -7.06
C GLY A 45 9.65 1.57 -7.66
N LEU A 46 9.90 1.79 -8.96
CA LEU A 46 9.50 3.00 -9.69
C LEU A 46 8.04 3.40 -9.41
N GLY A 47 7.20 2.41 -9.14
CA GLY A 47 5.82 2.66 -8.84
C GLY A 47 5.49 3.13 -7.41
N ILE A 48 6.30 2.80 -6.40
CA ILE A 48 6.22 3.43 -5.07
C ILE A 48 6.59 4.91 -5.18
N TYR A 49 7.67 5.23 -5.93
CA TYR A 49 8.09 6.60 -6.20
C TYR A 49 7.01 7.39 -6.96
N LEU A 50 6.44 6.79 -8.01
CA LEU A 50 5.43 7.44 -8.85
C LEU A 50 4.10 7.62 -8.10
N GLY A 51 3.73 6.69 -7.21
CA GLY A 51 2.58 6.83 -6.31
C GLY A 51 2.75 7.98 -5.31
N TRP A 52 3.93 8.12 -4.69
CA TRP A 52 4.22 9.28 -3.83
C TRP A 52 4.24 10.59 -4.62
N LEU A 53 4.82 10.60 -5.81
CA LEU A 53 4.88 11.78 -6.70
C LEU A 53 3.48 12.27 -7.09
N PHE A 54 2.57 11.36 -7.46
CA PHE A 54 1.19 11.71 -7.78
C PHE A 54 0.45 12.33 -6.59
N ASN A 55 0.58 11.73 -5.40
CA ASN A 55 -0.03 12.27 -4.19
C ASN A 55 0.56 13.62 -3.79
N ALA A 56 1.88 13.80 -3.92
CA ALA A 56 2.56 15.07 -3.67
C ALA A 56 2.08 16.16 -4.65
N PHE A 57 1.88 15.83 -5.93
CA PHE A 57 1.35 16.76 -6.92
C PHE A 57 -0.04 17.28 -6.54
N PHE A 58 -0.97 16.40 -6.15
CA PHE A 58 -2.30 16.81 -5.72
C PHE A 58 -2.30 17.66 -4.45
N ALA A 59 -1.41 17.35 -3.50
CA ALA A 59 -1.24 18.17 -2.30
C ALA A 59 -0.79 19.60 -2.65
N VAL A 60 0.21 19.73 -3.54
CA VAL A 60 0.69 21.05 -4.00
C VAL A 60 -0.41 21.80 -4.76
N VAL A 61 -1.13 21.14 -5.66
CA VAL A 61 -2.23 21.75 -6.44
C VAL A 61 -3.35 22.24 -5.51
N ALA A 62 -3.72 21.48 -4.48
CA ALA A 62 -4.73 21.88 -3.50
C ALA A 62 -4.30 23.13 -2.72
N ILE A 63 -3.05 23.16 -2.22
CA ILE A 63 -2.51 24.30 -1.47
C ILE A 63 -2.44 25.56 -2.33
N VAL A 64 -1.94 25.44 -3.57
CA VAL A 64 -1.84 26.58 -4.50
C VAL A 64 -3.23 27.12 -4.85
N THR A 65 -4.18 26.23 -5.12
CA THR A 65 -5.58 26.61 -5.41
C THR A 65 -6.20 27.34 -4.22
N PHE A 66 -6.00 26.84 -3.01
CA PHE A 66 -6.51 27.44 -1.79
C PHE A 66 -5.97 28.85 -1.55
N ILE A 67 -4.65 29.04 -1.70
CA ILE A 67 -4.01 30.36 -1.57
C ILE A 67 -4.55 31.33 -2.63
N GLN A 68 -4.72 30.87 -3.89
CA GLN A 68 -5.28 31.71 -4.95
C GLN A 68 -6.71 32.14 -4.65
N ILE A 69 -7.55 31.25 -4.13
CA ILE A 69 -8.92 31.56 -3.70
C ILE A 69 -8.94 32.60 -2.59
N ILE A 70 -8.04 32.51 -1.61
CA ILE A 70 -7.95 33.50 -0.53
C ILE A 70 -7.57 34.88 -1.09
N ILE A 71 -6.50 34.97 -1.89
CA ILE A 71 -5.99 36.25 -2.40
C ILE A 71 -7.03 36.91 -3.33
N THR A 72 -7.64 36.12 -4.22
CA THR A 72 -8.71 36.63 -5.10
C THR A 72 -9.99 36.94 -4.33
N GLY A 73 -10.32 36.16 -3.30
CA GLY A 73 -11.46 36.39 -2.40
C GLY A 73 -11.38 37.72 -1.68
N VAL A 74 -10.24 37.99 -1.05
CA VAL A 74 -10.00 39.27 -0.39
C VAL A 74 -10.03 40.42 -1.40
N SER A 75 -9.41 40.26 -2.57
CA SER A 75 -9.43 41.27 -3.64
C SER A 75 -10.85 41.57 -4.16
N TYR A 76 -11.70 40.55 -4.26
CA TYR A 76 -13.09 40.70 -4.69
C TYR A 76 -13.94 41.49 -3.68
N VAL A 77 -13.80 41.19 -2.39
CA VAL A 77 -14.59 41.83 -1.32
C VAL A 77 -14.12 43.26 -1.05
N THR A 78 -12.82 43.51 -1.11
CA THR A 78 -12.22 44.81 -0.76
C THR A 78 -12.25 45.83 -1.90
N SER A 79 -12.36 45.39 -3.15
CA SER A 79 -12.37 46.31 -4.30
C SER A 79 -13.78 46.89 -4.56
N ALA A 80 -13.86 48.19 -4.81
CA ALA A 80 -15.07 48.85 -5.31
C ALA A 80 -15.12 48.95 -6.84
N ILE A 81 -14.04 48.53 -7.52
CA ILE A 81 -13.83 48.71 -8.97
C ILE A 81 -14.45 47.51 -9.71
N PRO A 82 -15.44 47.72 -10.59
CA PRO A 82 -16.10 46.64 -11.35
C PRO A 82 -15.13 45.75 -12.14
N GLN A 83 -14.08 46.34 -12.70
CA GLN A 83 -13.05 45.65 -13.47
C GLN A 83 -12.22 44.69 -12.61
N VAL A 84 -11.87 45.08 -11.37
CA VAL A 84 -11.13 44.22 -10.44
C VAL A 84 -12.00 43.04 -9.99
N LYS A 85 -13.31 43.27 -9.80
CA LYS A 85 -14.27 42.21 -9.50
C LYS A 85 -14.43 41.22 -10.65
N ALA A 86 -14.45 41.69 -11.90
CA ALA A 86 -14.49 40.81 -13.07
C ALA A 86 -13.22 39.95 -13.16
N VAL A 87 -12.04 40.56 -13.03
CA VAL A 87 -10.76 39.84 -13.02
C VAL A 87 -10.66 38.83 -11.87
N ALA A 88 -11.17 39.17 -10.68
CA ALA A 88 -11.18 38.25 -9.55
C ALA A 88 -12.09 37.04 -9.79
N LYS A 89 -13.28 37.25 -10.40
CA LYS A 89 -14.17 36.15 -10.80
C LYS A 89 -13.52 35.24 -11.84
N ASP A 90 -12.85 35.82 -12.84
CA ASP A 90 -12.14 35.03 -13.86
C ASP A 90 -11.02 34.19 -13.24
N LYS A 91 -10.23 34.78 -12.34
CA LYS A 91 -9.15 34.07 -11.65
C LYS A 91 -9.65 32.97 -10.72
N MET A 92 -10.74 33.22 -9.99
CA MET A 92 -11.40 32.18 -9.18
C MET A 92 -11.90 31.04 -10.07
N GLY A 93 -12.54 31.37 -11.20
CA GLY A 93 -13.02 30.38 -12.17
C GLY A 93 -11.88 29.53 -12.74
N GLN A 94 -10.75 30.14 -13.11
CA GLN A 94 -9.59 29.43 -13.62
C GLN A 94 -8.95 28.51 -12.57
N ALA A 95 -8.84 28.96 -11.32
CA ALA A 95 -8.29 28.15 -10.23
C ALA A 95 -9.18 26.93 -9.95
N LEU A 96 -10.51 27.13 -9.88
CA LEU A 96 -11.47 26.05 -9.67
C LEU A 96 -11.53 25.10 -10.87
N PHE A 97 -11.45 25.63 -12.09
CA PHE A 97 -11.43 24.81 -13.30
C PHE A 97 -10.15 23.97 -13.39
N GLY A 98 -8.98 24.54 -13.07
CA GLY A 98 -7.72 23.80 -13.01
C GLY A 98 -7.74 22.70 -11.95
N PHE A 99 -8.28 22.99 -10.77
CA PHE A 99 -8.47 22.00 -9.72
C PHE A 99 -9.47 20.90 -10.12
N ALA A 100 -10.60 21.28 -10.75
CA ALA A 100 -11.58 20.33 -11.26
C ALA A 100 -11.02 19.47 -12.40
N LEU A 101 -10.16 20.02 -13.26
CA LEU A 101 -9.46 19.26 -14.30
C LEU A 101 -8.47 18.26 -13.67
N ALA A 102 -7.71 18.68 -12.66
CA ALA A 102 -6.83 17.79 -11.92
C ALA A 102 -7.62 16.64 -11.26
N LEU A 103 -8.75 16.96 -10.59
CA LEU A 103 -9.63 15.95 -10.01
C LEU A 103 -10.31 15.09 -11.08
N GLY A 104 -10.66 15.64 -12.23
CA GLY A 104 -11.23 14.90 -13.35
C GLY A 104 -10.22 13.92 -13.94
N ALA A 105 -8.96 14.34 -14.10
CA ALA A 105 -7.86 13.45 -14.50
C ALA A 105 -7.66 12.34 -13.46
N TRP A 106 -7.67 12.68 -12.17
CA TRP A 106 -7.61 11.70 -11.08
C TRP A 106 -8.79 10.71 -11.14
N LEU A 107 -10.01 11.21 -11.34
CA LEU A 107 -11.22 10.39 -11.39
C LEU A 107 -11.21 9.43 -12.58
N ILE A 108 -10.80 9.90 -13.77
CA ILE A 108 -10.67 9.07 -14.97
C ILE A 108 -9.63 7.98 -14.74
N LEU A 109 -8.46 8.33 -14.19
CA LEU A 109 -7.41 7.36 -13.86
C LEU A 109 -7.88 6.34 -12.82
N ASN A 110 -8.56 6.79 -11.77
CA ASN A 110 -9.10 5.93 -10.71
C ASN A 110 -10.27 5.05 -11.18
N THR A 111 -10.95 5.42 -12.27
CA THR A 111 -12.07 4.64 -12.85
C THR A 111 -11.60 3.59 -13.84
N ILE A 112 -10.57 3.88 -14.64
CA ILE A 112 -10.05 2.94 -15.66
C ILE A 112 -9.15 1.87 -15.01
N SER A 113 -8.47 2.19 -13.91
CA SER A 113 -7.63 1.26 -13.17
C SER A 113 -7.70 1.54 -11.67
N PRO A 114 -8.75 1.06 -10.97
CA PRO A 114 -8.89 1.27 -9.54
C PRO A 114 -7.74 0.53 -8.81
N GLY A 115 -6.91 1.27 -8.08
CA GLY A 115 -5.84 0.72 -7.22
C GLY A 115 -4.44 0.64 -7.84
N THR A 116 -4.30 0.70 -9.17
CA THR A 116 -3.01 0.53 -9.86
C THR A 116 -2.06 1.72 -9.67
N PHE A 117 -2.56 2.94 -9.46
CA PHE A 117 -1.69 4.12 -9.31
C PHE A 117 -1.35 4.49 -7.86
N THR A 118 -2.05 3.90 -6.88
CA THR A 118 -1.65 3.92 -5.46
C THR A 118 -0.64 2.82 -5.14
N ASN A 119 -0.60 1.76 -5.94
CA ASN A 119 0.35 0.65 -5.86
C ASN A 119 0.80 0.29 -7.28
N ILE A 120 1.64 1.12 -7.87
CA ILE A 120 2.26 0.77 -9.15
C ILE A 120 3.37 -0.24 -8.78
N ASP A 121 3.26 -1.47 -9.27
CA ASP A 121 4.35 -2.43 -9.24
C ASP A 121 4.93 -2.51 -10.65
N LEU A 122 6.03 -1.79 -10.87
CA LEU A 122 6.80 -1.84 -12.11
C LEU A 122 7.98 -2.78 -11.86
N SER A 123 7.68 -4.06 -11.75
CA SER A 123 8.68 -5.10 -11.85
C SER A 123 9.21 -5.10 -13.28
N LEU A 124 10.37 -4.47 -13.48
CA LEU A 124 11.16 -4.65 -14.68
C LEU A 124 11.61 -6.11 -14.68
N GLU A 125 10.87 -6.95 -15.40
CA GLU A 125 11.35 -8.29 -15.69
C GLU A 125 12.71 -8.13 -16.36
N ASN A 126 13.76 -8.63 -15.69
CA ASN A 126 15.05 -8.78 -16.31
C ASN A 126 14.84 -9.79 -17.44
N VAL A 127 14.58 -9.28 -18.65
CA VAL A 127 14.77 -10.06 -19.86
C VAL A 127 16.27 -10.32 -19.89
N VAL A 128 16.68 -11.44 -19.30
CA VAL A 128 17.96 -12.06 -19.55
C VAL A 128 17.96 -12.30 -21.05
N GLN A 129 18.54 -11.38 -21.80
CA GLN A 129 18.90 -11.63 -23.18
C GLN A 129 19.90 -12.76 -23.14
N THR A 130 19.40 -13.97 -23.36
CA THR A 130 20.22 -15.12 -23.70
C THR A 130 20.85 -14.80 -25.05
N ALA A 131 22.02 -14.17 -25.01
CA ALA A 131 22.84 -13.94 -26.18
C ALA A 131 23.14 -15.31 -26.80
N THR A 132 22.50 -15.55 -27.93
CA THR A 132 22.71 -16.71 -28.80
C THR A 132 24.12 -16.63 -29.38
N GLY A 133 24.97 -17.60 -29.05
CA GLY A 133 26.24 -17.89 -29.71
C GLY A 133 26.36 -19.39 -29.92
N GLY A 134 26.32 -19.83 -31.19
CA GLY A 134 26.04 -21.20 -31.58
C GLY A 134 27.23 -22.16 -31.75
N GLY A 135 26.86 -23.43 -31.93
CA GLY A 135 27.57 -24.42 -32.76
C GLY A 135 28.25 -25.58 -32.03
N SER A 136 27.63 -26.78 -32.04
CA SER A 136 28.05 -27.91 -32.92
C SER A 136 27.60 -29.30 -32.42
N SER A 137 26.78 -29.96 -33.25
CA SER A 137 26.68 -31.41 -33.57
C SER A 137 26.36 -32.50 -32.52
N THR A 138 25.09 -32.94 -32.60
CA THR A 138 24.40 -34.28 -32.47
C THR A 138 25.21 -35.52 -32.95
N PRO A 139 24.79 -36.83 -32.84
CA PRO A 139 23.43 -37.42 -32.61
C PRO A 139 23.39 -38.64 -31.63
N THR A 140 22.26 -39.22 -31.15
CA THR A 140 21.15 -39.92 -31.85
C THR A 140 19.96 -40.19 -30.90
N ASN A 141 18.75 -40.14 -31.48
CA ASN A 141 17.39 -40.23 -30.92
C ASN A 141 16.77 -41.66 -31.18
N PRO A 142 15.44 -41.94 -31.21
CA PRO A 142 14.25 -41.91 -30.27
C PRO A 142 13.42 -43.25 -30.37
N PRO A 143 12.05 -43.41 -30.22
CA PRO A 143 10.91 -42.51 -29.89
C PRO A 143 9.71 -43.04 -29.04
N ALA A 144 8.84 -42.11 -28.61
CA ALA A 144 7.35 -42.13 -28.72
C ALA A 144 6.81 -40.78 -28.16
N ASP A 145 6.38 -39.77 -28.94
CA ASP A 145 5.21 -39.60 -29.86
C ASP A 145 3.93 -39.11 -29.11
N GLN A 146 3.71 -37.78 -29.00
CA GLN A 146 2.80 -36.85 -29.76
C GLN A 146 1.37 -36.78 -29.16
N ASP A 147 0.75 -35.61 -28.95
CA ASP A 147 0.44 -34.60 -29.97
C ASP A 147 0.33 -33.14 -29.45
N ASN A 148 0.56 -32.20 -30.38
CA ASN A 148 0.46 -30.74 -30.29
C ASN A 148 -0.97 -30.24 -30.56
N ASP A 149 -1.34 -29.07 -30.02
CA ASP A 149 -1.99 -28.02 -30.83
C ASP A 149 -1.74 -26.61 -30.26
N ASN A 150 -1.49 -25.66 -31.15
CA ASN A 150 -1.28 -24.23 -30.91
C ASN A 150 -2.63 -23.50 -30.89
N SER A 151 -2.86 -22.56 -29.97
CA SER A 151 -3.69 -21.39 -30.31
C SER A 151 -3.39 -20.18 -29.42
N GLU A 152 -3.18 -19.07 -30.10
CA GLU A 152 -3.19 -17.69 -29.62
C GLU A 152 -4.48 -17.39 -28.84
N GLY A 153 -4.42 -16.51 -27.84
CA GLY A 153 -5.62 -15.91 -27.25
C GLY A 153 -5.44 -15.46 -25.80
N GLU A 154 -5.68 -14.17 -25.59
CA GLU A 154 -5.98 -13.55 -24.31
C GLU A 154 -7.00 -14.40 -23.53
N GLY A 155 -6.71 -14.69 -22.26
CA GLY A 155 -7.57 -15.53 -21.43
C GLY A 155 -7.25 -15.38 -19.96
N GLU A 156 -8.17 -14.70 -19.27
CA GLU A 156 -8.52 -14.90 -17.86
C GLU A 156 -8.29 -16.37 -17.42
N PRO A 157 -7.65 -16.67 -16.28
CA PRO A 157 -7.65 -18.03 -15.77
C PRO A 157 -9.02 -18.31 -15.17
N THR A 158 -9.84 -19.03 -15.93
CA THR A 158 -11.06 -19.67 -15.44
C THR A 158 -10.72 -20.78 -14.45
N ASP A 159 -11.34 -20.68 -13.29
CA ASP A 159 -12.04 -21.73 -12.55
C ASP A 159 -11.33 -23.08 -12.30
N ASN A 160 -10.99 -23.31 -11.03
CA ASN A 160 -10.92 -24.66 -10.46
C ASN A 160 -11.91 -24.77 -9.28
N ASN A 161 -13.19 -24.84 -9.60
CA ASN A 161 -14.26 -25.31 -8.74
C ASN A 161 -14.03 -26.79 -8.41
N ASN A 162 -13.28 -27.05 -7.34
CA ASN A 162 -13.59 -28.14 -6.44
C ASN A 162 -14.32 -27.50 -5.25
N GLY A 163 -15.62 -27.79 -5.15
CA GLY A 163 -16.55 -27.06 -4.29
C GLY A 163 -16.09 -26.98 -2.83
N GLU A 164 -15.92 -25.76 -2.34
CA GLU A 164 -15.69 -25.49 -0.93
C GLU A 164 -16.41 -24.18 -0.57
N PRO A 165 -17.22 -24.15 0.51
CA PRO A 165 -18.07 -23.00 0.81
C PRO A 165 -17.20 -21.90 1.44
N GLY A 166 -16.39 -21.21 0.66
CA GLY A 166 -15.39 -20.27 1.15
C GLY A 166 -15.54 -18.89 0.54
N SER A 167 -15.61 -17.87 1.39
CA SER A 167 -15.49 -16.41 1.19
C SER A 167 -15.79 -15.82 -0.20
N THR A 168 -16.71 -14.86 -0.26
CA THR A 168 -16.96 -14.05 -1.47
C THR A 168 -15.86 -13.03 -1.77
N ASN A 169 -14.78 -13.01 -0.98
CA ASN A 169 -13.69 -12.07 -1.17
C ASN A 169 -12.71 -12.57 -2.25
N PRO A 170 -12.56 -11.85 -3.38
CA PRO A 170 -11.69 -12.29 -4.47
C PRO A 170 -10.21 -12.34 -4.07
N ASN A 171 -9.79 -11.63 -3.02
CA ASN A 171 -8.41 -11.59 -2.56
C ASN A 171 -8.07 -12.66 -1.51
N GLU A 172 -9.06 -13.41 -1.03
CA GLU A 172 -8.90 -14.37 0.06
C GLU A 172 -7.81 -15.40 -0.23
N GLN A 173 -7.90 -16.07 -1.38
CA GLN A 173 -6.94 -17.10 -1.76
C GLN A 173 -5.55 -16.49 -2.00
N VAL A 174 -5.48 -15.31 -2.62
CA VAL A 174 -4.21 -14.62 -2.90
C VAL A 174 -3.45 -14.29 -1.61
N VAL A 175 -4.15 -13.73 -0.61
CA VAL A 175 -3.53 -13.39 0.68
C VAL A 175 -3.15 -14.66 1.44
N ARG A 176 -4.00 -15.69 1.42
CA ARG A 176 -3.73 -16.99 2.04
C ARG A 176 -2.48 -17.66 1.46
N ASP A 177 -2.35 -17.66 0.13
CA ASP A 177 -1.20 -18.22 -0.56
C ASP A 177 0.08 -17.44 -0.22
N ARG A 178 0.01 -16.10 -0.17
CA ARG A 178 1.14 -15.26 0.24
C ARG A 178 1.60 -15.55 1.67
N LEU A 179 0.68 -15.62 2.62
CA LEU A 179 1.01 -15.98 4.01
C LEU A 179 1.66 -17.38 4.08
N SER A 180 1.10 -18.35 3.36
CA SER A 180 1.64 -19.71 3.28
C SER A 180 3.07 -19.75 2.70
N GLN A 181 3.34 -18.98 1.64
CA GLN A 181 4.68 -18.86 1.06
C GLN A 181 5.70 -18.29 2.04
N SER A 182 5.28 -17.38 2.92
CA SER A 182 6.09 -16.83 4.01
C SER A 182 6.15 -17.75 5.24
N ASN A 183 5.65 -19.00 5.15
CA ASN A 183 5.55 -19.95 6.26
C ASN A 183 4.73 -19.43 7.45
N ILE A 184 3.70 -18.63 7.16
CA ILE A 184 2.67 -18.17 8.09
C ILE A 184 1.41 -18.98 7.83
N LYS A 185 0.94 -19.69 8.86
CA LYS A 185 -0.22 -20.58 8.75
C LYS A 185 -1.50 -19.80 9.08
N VAL A 186 -2.62 -20.23 8.49
CA VAL A 186 -3.96 -19.71 8.79
C VAL A 186 -4.82 -20.86 9.31
N SER A 187 -5.62 -20.61 10.34
CA SER A 187 -6.42 -21.62 11.04
C SER A 187 -7.69 -22.03 10.27
N GLY A 188 -8.26 -23.18 10.66
CA GLY A 188 -9.17 -23.99 9.85
C GLY A 188 -8.39 -25.16 9.22
N THR A 189 -8.99 -26.34 9.08
CA THR A 189 -8.30 -27.58 8.67
C THR A 189 -7.47 -27.42 7.39
N GLU A 190 -6.28 -28.04 7.34
CA GLU A 190 -5.39 -28.16 6.16
C GLU A 190 -5.29 -26.94 5.22
N GLY A 191 -4.98 -25.76 5.77
CA GLY A 191 -4.80 -24.53 4.99
C GLY A 191 -5.83 -23.44 5.31
N GLY A 192 -6.81 -23.77 6.14
CA GLY A 192 -7.83 -22.85 6.61
C GLY A 192 -8.92 -22.67 5.58
N THR A 193 -10.11 -23.20 5.83
CA THR A 193 -11.27 -22.92 4.99
C THR A 193 -11.67 -21.46 5.21
N PRO A 194 -11.74 -20.63 4.15
CA PRO A 194 -12.27 -19.29 4.26
C PRO A 194 -13.69 -19.30 4.82
N CYS A 195 -14.08 -18.23 5.51
CA CYS A 195 -15.43 -18.14 6.06
C CYS A 195 -16.46 -18.01 4.95
N ALA A 196 -17.52 -18.82 4.98
CA ALA A 196 -18.70 -18.55 4.17
C ALA A 196 -19.37 -17.22 4.61
N PRO A 197 -20.16 -16.56 3.73
CA PRO A 197 -20.87 -15.34 4.08
C PRO A 197 -21.70 -15.48 5.36
N GLY A 198 -21.37 -14.70 6.39
CA GLY A 198 -22.04 -14.72 7.70
C GLY A 198 -21.57 -15.80 8.67
N GLN A 199 -20.54 -16.58 8.32
CA GLN A 199 -19.88 -17.51 9.24
C GLN A 199 -18.85 -16.76 10.10
N THR A 200 -18.86 -17.01 11.40
CA THR A 200 -17.97 -16.35 12.39
C THR A 200 -17.16 -17.32 13.23
N SER A 201 -17.23 -18.62 12.96
CA SER A 201 -16.61 -19.67 13.77
C SER A 201 -16.15 -20.84 12.91
N GLY A 202 -15.01 -21.45 13.28
CA GLY A 202 -14.44 -22.60 12.57
C GLY A 202 -13.78 -22.29 11.23
N CYS A 203 -13.56 -21.02 10.93
CA CYS A 203 -12.95 -20.51 9.71
C CYS A 203 -12.10 -19.27 10.04
N THR A 204 -11.24 -18.87 9.11
CA THR A 204 -10.44 -17.65 9.23
C THR A 204 -10.39 -16.98 7.86
N ASP A 205 -10.80 -15.71 7.77
CA ASP A 205 -10.73 -14.91 6.54
C ASP A 205 -9.50 -14.00 6.59
N VAL A 206 -8.78 -13.86 5.47
CA VAL A 206 -7.59 -13.01 5.38
C VAL A 206 -7.60 -12.06 4.18
N GLY A 207 -8.60 -12.16 3.29
CA GLY A 207 -8.63 -11.44 2.02
C GLY A 207 -8.75 -9.92 2.13
N ASN A 208 -9.20 -9.40 3.26
CA ASN A 208 -9.27 -7.95 3.51
C ASN A 208 -8.12 -7.42 4.35
N LEU A 209 -7.12 -8.25 4.71
CA LEU A 209 -5.94 -7.77 5.42
C LEU A 209 -5.24 -6.66 4.64
N LYS A 210 -4.85 -5.60 5.36
CA LYS A 210 -4.08 -4.51 4.77
C LYS A 210 -2.67 -4.98 4.45
N GLU A 211 -2.07 -4.39 3.41
CA GLU A 211 -0.68 -4.65 3.06
C GLU A 211 0.27 -4.43 4.23
N THR A 212 0.01 -3.42 5.08
CA THR A 212 0.77 -3.15 6.32
C THR A 212 0.67 -4.28 7.34
N THR A 213 -0.46 -4.99 7.37
CA THR A 213 -0.67 -6.14 8.26
C THR A 213 0.04 -7.37 7.70
N ILE A 214 -0.04 -7.60 6.39
CA ILE A 214 0.61 -8.73 5.73
C ILE A 214 2.13 -8.60 5.83
N THR A 215 2.69 -7.47 5.40
CA THR A 215 4.14 -7.18 5.49
C THR A 215 4.64 -7.14 6.93
N GLY A 216 3.83 -6.65 7.88
CA GLY A 216 4.17 -6.70 9.29
C GLY A 216 4.26 -8.13 9.85
N LEU A 217 3.40 -9.04 9.41
CA LEU A 217 3.50 -10.46 9.75
C LEU A 217 4.72 -11.13 9.12
N GLU A 218 5.01 -10.81 7.85
CA GLU A 218 6.20 -11.28 7.13
C GLU A 218 7.48 -10.84 7.87
N GLN A 219 7.59 -9.58 8.28
CA GLN A 219 8.73 -9.10 9.06
C GLN A 219 8.85 -9.81 10.42
N ILE A 220 7.76 -9.99 11.17
CA ILE A 220 7.82 -10.73 12.45
C ILE A 220 8.32 -12.17 12.21
N ARG A 221 7.92 -12.78 11.09
CA ARG A 221 8.35 -14.12 10.70
C ARG A 221 9.82 -14.17 10.30
N GLU A 222 10.34 -13.13 9.67
CA GLU A 222 11.76 -12.96 9.35
C GLU A 222 12.62 -12.70 10.59
N ASP A 223 12.18 -11.81 11.49
CA ASP A 223 12.89 -11.49 12.73
C ASP A 223 12.90 -12.67 13.71
N CYS A 224 11.88 -13.53 13.62
CA CYS A 224 11.76 -14.74 14.42
C CYS A 224 11.47 -15.97 13.54
N PRO A 225 12.49 -16.56 12.88
CA PRO A 225 12.33 -17.71 12.00
C PRO A 225 11.75 -18.94 12.69
N ASP A 226 11.91 -19.04 14.00
CA ASP A 226 11.39 -20.14 14.83
C ASP A 226 10.02 -19.82 15.47
N CYS A 227 9.49 -18.61 15.29
CA CYS A 227 8.13 -18.26 15.69
C CYS A 227 7.16 -18.90 14.69
N GLY A 228 6.62 -20.07 15.02
CA GLY A 228 5.51 -20.65 14.27
C GLY A 228 4.30 -19.70 14.34
N LEU A 229 4.07 -18.92 13.28
CA LEU A 229 2.94 -18.00 13.21
C LEU A 229 1.72 -18.74 12.68
N LEU A 230 0.67 -18.79 13.50
CA LEU A 230 -0.65 -19.32 13.12
C LEU A 230 -1.69 -18.23 13.35
N VAL A 231 -2.21 -17.68 12.26
CA VAL A 231 -3.32 -16.72 12.23
C VAL A 231 -4.61 -17.46 12.55
N THR A 232 -5.24 -17.13 13.68
CA THR A 232 -6.51 -17.72 14.13
C THR A 232 -7.71 -16.85 13.83
N ALA A 233 -7.49 -15.56 13.62
CA ALA A 233 -8.47 -14.61 13.12
C ALA A 233 -7.75 -13.54 12.29
N GLY A 234 -8.39 -13.05 11.23
CA GLY A 234 -7.88 -12.00 10.38
C GLY A 234 -8.93 -10.94 10.12
N SER A 235 -9.57 -11.04 8.97
CA SER A 235 -10.56 -10.08 8.47
C SER A 235 -12.00 -10.58 8.47
N GLU A 236 -12.34 -11.48 9.40
CA GLU A 236 -13.70 -12.04 9.47
C GLU A 236 -14.75 -10.96 9.76
N ALA A 237 -15.85 -11.00 9.01
CA ALA A 237 -17.01 -10.16 9.27
C ALA A 237 -17.72 -10.61 10.56
N GLY A 238 -17.99 -9.67 11.48
CA GLY A 238 -18.73 -9.97 12.72
C GLY A 238 -17.87 -10.18 13.96
N ASN A 239 -16.54 -10.13 13.87
CA ASN A 239 -15.64 -9.96 15.03
C ASN A 239 -15.62 -8.50 15.49
N GLY A 240 -16.81 -8.01 15.83
CA GLY A 240 -17.11 -6.61 16.09
C GLY A 240 -16.22 -6.01 17.17
N HIS A 241 -15.63 -4.87 16.83
CA HIS A 241 -15.48 -3.73 17.72
C HIS A 241 -15.84 -2.48 16.91
N VAL A 242 -17.14 -2.23 16.74
CA VAL A 242 -17.66 -0.90 16.38
C VAL A 242 -17.44 0.02 17.59
N GLY A 243 -16.18 0.44 17.74
CA GLY A 243 -15.67 1.11 18.93
C GLY A 243 -14.39 1.90 18.63
N GLY A 244 -14.49 2.90 17.75
CA GLY A 244 -13.77 4.16 17.93
C GLY A 244 -12.41 4.39 17.26
N SER A 245 -11.70 3.38 16.74
CA SER A 245 -10.35 3.59 16.17
C SER A 245 -10.23 3.41 14.65
N GLY A 246 -11.18 2.74 13.99
CA GLY A 246 -11.08 2.36 12.57
C GLY A 246 -10.07 1.23 12.29
N TYR A 247 -9.24 0.87 13.27
CA TYR A 247 -8.30 -0.26 13.22
C TYR A 247 -8.99 -1.50 13.80
N THR A 248 -9.61 -2.30 12.93
CA THR A 248 -10.39 -3.48 13.31
C THR A 248 -9.97 -4.69 12.46
N HIS A 249 -10.41 -5.89 12.87
CA HIS A 249 -10.31 -7.11 12.05
C HIS A 249 -10.96 -6.91 10.69
N GLU A 250 -12.23 -6.47 10.68
CA GLU A 250 -13.00 -6.22 9.45
C GLU A 250 -12.31 -5.25 8.48
N ASN A 251 -11.60 -4.24 8.99
CA ASN A 251 -10.85 -3.29 8.16
C ASN A 251 -9.43 -3.75 7.80
N GLY A 252 -9.04 -4.96 8.23
CA GLY A 252 -7.76 -5.59 7.87
C GLY A 252 -6.55 -5.12 8.65
N TYR A 253 -6.72 -4.39 9.75
CA TYR A 253 -5.62 -3.85 10.55
C TYR A 253 -5.20 -4.75 11.70
N LYS A 254 -5.98 -5.81 11.98
CA LYS A 254 -5.77 -6.70 13.12
C LYS A 254 -5.76 -8.15 12.69
N VAL A 255 -4.99 -8.95 13.40
CA VAL A 255 -4.92 -10.41 13.28
C VAL A 255 -4.73 -11.00 14.66
N ASP A 256 -5.38 -12.12 14.92
CA ASP A 256 -5.16 -12.93 16.11
C ASP A 256 -4.12 -13.99 15.78
N LEU A 257 -3.01 -14.00 16.52
CA LEU A 257 -1.98 -15.01 16.40
C LEU A 257 -2.05 -16.00 17.55
N GLN A 258 -2.02 -17.30 17.25
CA GLN A 258 -1.86 -18.34 18.25
C GLN A 258 -0.60 -18.10 19.10
N ARG A 259 -0.75 -18.11 20.42
CA ARG A 259 0.40 -17.99 21.32
C ARG A 259 1.34 -19.18 21.16
N GLY A 260 2.64 -18.90 21.26
CA GLY A 260 3.72 -19.90 21.23
C GLY A 260 4.94 -19.36 21.97
N ALA A 261 5.76 -20.27 22.53
CA ALA A 261 6.89 -19.86 23.38
C ALA A 261 7.85 -18.89 22.70
N ASN A 262 8.20 -19.14 21.43
CA ASN A 262 9.10 -18.28 20.66
C ASN A 262 8.46 -16.91 20.36
N LEU A 263 7.18 -16.88 19.98
CA LEU A 263 6.46 -15.62 19.73
C LEU A 263 6.33 -14.78 21.01
N ASN A 264 6.02 -15.42 22.14
CA ASN A 264 5.95 -14.75 23.42
C ASN A 264 7.29 -14.13 23.81
N ASN A 265 8.40 -14.87 23.61
CA ASN A 265 9.74 -14.37 23.89
C ASN A 265 10.13 -13.22 22.94
N TYR A 266 9.81 -13.34 21.65
CA TYR A 266 10.07 -12.30 20.67
C TYR A 266 9.35 -11.00 21.04
N ILE A 267 8.04 -11.05 21.32
CA ILE A 267 7.26 -9.87 21.72
C ILE A 267 7.80 -9.29 23.03
N GLY A 268 8.01 -10.13 24.05
CA GLY A 268 8.48 -9.67 25.36
C GLY A 268 9.91 -9.11 25.37
N THR A 269 10.72 -9.42 24.35
CA THR A 269 12.10 -8.91 24.23
C THR A 269 12.17 -7.66 23.36
N ASN A 270 11.41 -7.63 22.26
CA ASN A 270 11.56 -6.59 21.24
C ASN A 270 10.54 -5.45 21.38
N PHE A 271 9.40 -5.70 22.03
CA PHE A 271 8.35 -4.68 22.18
C PHE A 271 8.35 -4.12 23.60
N GLN A 272 8.02 -2.83 23.71
CA GLN A 272 7.90 -2.15 25.00
C GLN A 272 6.56 -2.49 25.64
N GLU A 273 6.57 -3.03 26.85
CA GLU A 273 5.38 -3.17 27.67
C GLU A 273 4.80 -1.78 28.00
N VAL A 274 3.48 -1.64 27.82
CA VAL A 274 2.71 -0.44 28.14
C VAL A 274 1.57 -0.79 29.08
N ASP A 275 0.83 0.22 29.54
CA ASP A 275 -0.32 0.00 30.40
C ASP A 275 -1.28 -1.05 29.79
N PRO A 276 -1.71 -2.04 30.59
CA PRO A 276 -2.58 -3.09 30.10
C PRO A 276 -3.94 -2.54 29.69
N ILE A 277 -4.52 -3.14 28.66
CA ILE A 277 -5.86 -2.77 28.17
C ILE A 277 -6.90 -3.59 28.91
N TYR A 278 -7.96 -2.93 29.39
CA TYR A 278 -9.11 -3.63 29.95
C TYR A 278 -10.00 -4.19 28.83
N TYR A 279 -10.10 -5.51 28.76
CA TYR A 279 -10.84 -6.24 27.74
C TYR A 279 -11.52 -7.47 28.35
N ASP A 280 -12.79 -7.70 28.02
CA ASP A 280 -13.58 -8.86 28.47
C ASP A 280 -13.48 -9.15 29.98
N GLY A 281 -13.56 -8.09 30.79
CA GLY A 281 -13.51 -8.21 32.25
C GLY A 281 -12.12 -8.38 32.86
N GLN A 282 -11.05 -8.34 32.05
CA GLN A 282 -9.68 -8.57 32.48
C GLN A 282 -8.74 -7.47 32.01
N TYR A 283 -7.60 -7.31 32.69
CA TYR A 283 -6.51 -6.46 32.20
C TYR A 283 -5.53 -7.32 31.40
N CYS A 284 -5.47 -7.08 30.10
CA CYS A 284 -4.61 -7.78 29.16
C CYS A 284 -3.26 -7.06 29.04
N PRO A 285 -2.13 -7.72 29.35
CA PRO A 285 -0.79 -7.18 29.10
C PRO A 285 -0.67 -6.70 27.66
N THR A 286 -0.12 -5.51 27.45
CA THR A 286 -0.05 -4.89 26.12
C THR A 286 1.36 -4.41 25.85
N TYR A 287 1.82 -4.65 24.62
CA TYR A 287 3.16 -4.31 24.17
C TYR A 287 3.05 -3.49 22.88
N VAL A 288 3.97 -2.55 22.69
CA VAL A 288 4.07 -1.76 21.46
C VAL A 288 5.49 -1.83 20.89
N GLY A 289 5.57 -2.02 19.59
CA GLY A 289 6.81 -2.12 18.85
C GLY A 289 6.77 -1.32 17.55
N THR A 290 7.93 -1.16 16.92
CA THR A 290 8.03 -0.65 15.56
C THR A 290 8.95 -1.58 14.80
N LEU A 291 8.45 -2.11 13.69
CA LEU A 291 9.18 -3.00 12.79
C LEU A 291 10.17 -2.21 11.94
N GLU A 292 11.10 -2.90 11.27
CA GLU A 292 12.15 -2.26 10.47
C GLU A 292 11.60 -1.36 9.36
N ASP A 293 10.48 -1.75 8.78
CA ASP A 293 9.80 -0.99 7.72
C ASP A 293 9.04 0.25 8.22
N GLY A 294 9.07 0.53 9.53
CA GLY A 294 8.37 1.62 10.21
C GLY A 294 6.95 1.30 10.67
N THR A 295 6.45 0.08 10.44
CA THR A 295 5.12 -0.34 10.88
C THR A 295 5.05 -0.41 12.40
N ARG A 296 4.09 0.31 12.97
CA ARG A 296 3.81 0.31 14.41
C ARG A 296 2.92 -0.86 14.74
N VAL A 297 3.35 -1.67 15.70
CA VAL A 297 2.63 -2.86 16.13
C VAL A 297 2.17 -2.67 17.57
N ARG A 298 0.91 -2.99 17.85
CA ARG A 298 0.38 -3.18 19.21
C ARG A 298 0.02 -4.64 19.37
N ALA A 299 0.59 -5.30 20.36
CA ALA A 299 0.35 -6.70 20.69
C ALA A 299 -0.34 -6.78 22.05
N MET A 300 -1.57 -7.28 22.10
CA MET A 300 -2.31 -7.50 23.36
C MET A 300 -2.35 -8.99 23.67
N ASP A 301 -1.87 -9.39 24.87
CA ASP A 301 -1.96 -10.77 25.36
C ASP A 301 -3.34 -11.02 25.96
N GLU A 302 -4.17 -11.78 25.26
CA GLU A 302 -5.53 -12.08 25.70
C GLU A 302 -5.65 -13.37 26.53
N SER A 303 -4.52 -13.95 26.96
CA SER A 303 -4.52 -15.14 27.82
C SER A 303 -5.25 -14.97 29.14
N ALA A 304 -5.33 -13.74 29.66
CA ALA A 304 -6.12 -13.43 30.85
C ALA A 304 -7.63 -13.68 30.66
N THR A 305 -8.14 -13.60 29.42
CA THR A 305 -9.56 -13.83 29.09
C THR A 305 -9.86 -15.30 28.78
N GLY A 306 -8.89 -16.21 28.98
CA GLY A 306 -9.00 -17.62 28.61
C GLY A 306 -8.81 -17.92 27.12
N ARG A 307 -8.46 -16.93 26.29
CA ARG A 307 -8.12 -17.11 24.88
C ARG A 307 -6.61 -17.25 24.72
N ASN A 308 -6.13 -18.23 23.95
CA ASN A 308 -4.69 -18.46 23.80
C ASN A 308 -4.11 -17.73 22.57
N ILE A 309 -4.35 -16.43 22.47
CA ILE A 309 -3.97 -15.61 21.30
C ILE A 309 -3.27 -14.30 21.68
N TRP A 310 -2.53 -13.76 20.73
CA TRP A 310 -2.10 -12.37 20.66
C TRP A 310 -3.02 -11.62 19.71
N ASP A 311 -3.71 -10.60 20.19
CA ASP A 311 -4.45 -9.66 19.35
C ASP A 311 -3.47 -8.58 18.87
N MET A 312 -3.09 -8.65 17.60
CA MET A 312 -2.05 -7.84 16.99
C MET A 312 -2.66 -6.79 16.06
N GLN A 313 -2.33 -5.52 16.26
CA GLN A 313 -2.72 -4.40 15.40
C GLN A 313 -1.50 -3.81 14.69
N PHE A 314 -1.58 -3.61 13.37
CA PHE A 314 -0.52 -3.07 12.53
C PHE A 314 -0.94 -1.75 11.90
N VAL A 315 -0.14 -0.69 12.06
CA VAL A 315 -0.43 0.65 11.51
C VAL A 315 0.84 1.29 10.99
N LYS A 316 0.78 1.86 9.77
CA LYS A 316 1.87 2.60 9.15
C LYS A 316 1.43 4.04 8.88
#